data_AF-A0A0D3F975-F1
#
_entry.id   AF-A0A0D3F975-F1
#
_cell.length_a   1.000
_cell.length_b   1.000
_cell.length_c   1.000
_cell.angle_alpha   90.00
_cell.angle_beta   90.00
_cell.angle_gamma   90.00
#
_symmetry.space_group_name_H-M   'P 1'
#
loop_
_entity.id
_entity.type
_entity.pdbx_description
1 polymer ?
#
loop_
_entity_poly.entity_id
_entity_poly.type
_entity_poly.pdbx_seq_one_letter_code
_entity_poly.pdbx_strand_id
1 'polypeptide(L)'
;MLDPRSEIYPTIAYRPIQPSDLEVLENIHLALFPIRYEREFFLNVVNGNGIISWGAVDTSRSDDRRDELIGFVTTRIIAAQDSEIEDLFRYNSSRKDLTLLYILTLGVVESYRNLGIASSLVREVIKYAASISNCRGVYLHVISYNQPAISFYNKMLFKLVRRLPHFYYIRGQHYDSYLFVYYVNGGRSPCSPLEVITSFVVDFRAFLKMVVARFWNKEERSTPRWSRCKESTTLLVSQNNKRIIGGDDTRCHV
;
A
#
# COMPACT_ATOMS: atom_id res chain seq x y z
N MET A 1 31.98 27.18 20.10
CA MET A 1 31.96 27.32 18.63
C MET A 1 30.97 26.27 18.13
N LEU A 2 29.75 26.67 17.79
CA LEU A 2 28.71 25.75 17.30
C LEU A 2 28.95 25.51 15.81
N ASP A 3 28.94 24.26 15.39
CA ASP A 3 29.14 23.82 14.01
C ASP A 3 28.04 24.41 13.08
N PRO A 4 28.38 25.15 12.01
CA PRO A 4 27.40 25.77 11.11
C PRO A 4 26.65 24.80 10.18
N ARG A 5 26.82 23.47 10.33
CA ARG A 5 26.33 22.47 9.36
C ARG A 5 25.47 21.35 9.92
N SER A 6 24.90 21.47 11.13
CA SER A 6 23.76 20.63 11.47
C SER A 6 22.51 21.20 10.80
N GLU A 7 22.27 20.88 9.53
CA GLU A 7 20.94 21.04 8.94
C GLU A 7 19.98 20.24 9.83
N ILE A 8 19.18 20.94 10.62
CA ILE A 8 18.19 20.29 11.48
C ILE A 8 17.11 19.77 10.55
N TYR A 9 17.20 18.48 10.21
CA TYR A 9 16.15 17.79 9.48
C TYR A 9 14.93 17.68 10.39
N PRO A 10 13.73 18.08 9.91
CA PRO A 10 12.55 18.07 10.75
C PRO A 10 12.14 16.65 11.11
N THR A 11 11.83 16.42 12.39
CA THR A 11 11.34 15.13 12.87
C THR A 11 9.82 15.11 12.73
N ILE A 12 9.34 14.43 11.69
CA ILE A 12 7.92 14.37 11.37
C ILE A 12 7.25 13.22 12.12
N ALA A 13 6.20 13.54 12.89
CA ALA A 13 5.29 12.56 13.49
C ALA A 13 3.92 12.62 12.82
N TYR A 14 3.20 11.50 12.83
CA TYR A 14 1.86 11.36 12.25
C TYR A 14 0.88 10.94 13.33
N ARG A 15 -0.26 11.62 13.42
CA ARG A 15 -1.32 11.35 14.40
C ARG A 15 -2.71 11.60 13.81
N PRO A 16 -3.79 11.06 14.40
CA PRO A 16 -5.14 11.50 14.06
C PRO A 16 -5.30 13.01 14.26
N ILE A 17 -6.15 13.65 13.45
CA ILE A 17 -6.54 15.05 13.65
C ILE A 17 -7.46 15.14 14.87
N GLN A 18 -7.31 16.20 15.65
CA GLN A 18 -8.00 16.42 16.93
C GLN A 18 -8.78 17.75 16.92
N PRO A 19 -9.72 17.96 17.86
CA PRO A 19 -10.48 19.21 17.99
C PRO A 19 -9.62 20.49 18.08
N SER A 20 -8.43 20.39 18.70
CA SER A 20 -7.47 21.50 18.81
C SER A 20 -6.91 21.95 17.45
N ASP A 21 -6.96 21.10 16.43
CA ASP A 21 -6.40 21.40 15.10
C ASP A 21 -7.35 22.25 14.23
N LEU A 22 -8.57 22.55 14.69
CA LEU A 22 -9.64 23.15 13.86
C LEU A 22 -9.18 24.42 13.12
N GLU A 23 -8.65 25.40 13.84
CA GLU A 23 -8.26 26.68 13.26
C GLU A 23 -7.08 26.53 12.29
N VAL A 24 -6.09 25.71 12.66
CA VAL A 24 -4.92 25.43 11.82
C VAL A 24 -5.33 24.70 10.54
N LEU A 25 -6.23 23.71 10.66
CA LEU A 25 -6.74 22.94 9.53
C LEU A 25 -7.50 23.84 8.56
N GLU A 26 -8.38 24.72 9.05
CA GLU A 26 -9.08 25.72 8.24
C GLU A 26 -8.08 26.62 7.52
N ASN A 27 -7.13 27.20 8.25
CA ASN A 27 -6.13 28.11 7.69
C ASN A 27 -5.27 27.46 6.59
N ILE A 28 -4.80 26.23 6.81
CA ILE A 28 -4.03 25.53 5.79
C ILE A 28 -4.90 25.21 4.56
N HIS A 29 -6.17 24.82 4.74
CA HIS A 29 -7.07 24.59 3.60
C HIS A 29 -7.28 25.86 2.78
N LEU A 30 -7.49 27.00 3.45
CA LEU A 30 -7.66 28.30 2.78
C LEU A 30 -6.41 28.72 2.00
N ALA A 31 -5.23 28.39 2.50
CA ALA A 31 -3.96 28.69 1.85
C ALA A 31 -3.65 27.75 0.67
N LEU A 32 -3.99 26.46 0.79
CA LEU A 32 -3.60 25.43 -0.18
C LEU A 32 -4.61 25.23 -1.31
N PHE A 33 -5.90 25.39 -1.04
CA PHE A 33 -6.94 25.04 -2.01
C PHE A 33 -7.69 26.26 -2.56
N PRO A 34 -7.97 26.29 -3.87
CA PRO A 34 -8.80 27.33 -4.47
C PRO A 34 -10.30 27.17 -4.18
N ILE A 35 -10.71 26.01 -3.66
CA ILE A 35 -12.10 25.66 -3.33
C ILE A 35 -12.34 25.93 -1.84
N ARG A 36 -13.49 26.52 -1.51
CA ARG A 36 -13.90 26.77 -0.13
C ARG A 36 -14.73 25.60 0.38
N TYR A 37 -14.45 25.22 1.61
CA TYR A 37 -15.18 24.21 2.34
C TYR A 37 -15.98 24.91 3.45
N GLU A 38 -17.18 24.40 3.71
CA GLU A 38 -18.02 24.90 4.80
C GLU A 38 -17.43 24.55 6.17
N ARG A 39 -17.71 25.37 7.19
CA ARG A 39 -17.21 25.13 8.56
C ARG A 39 -17.58 23.74 9.10
N GLU A 40 -18.76 23.25 8.73
CA GLU A 40 -19.25 21.92 9.11
C GLU A 40 -18.34 20.79 8.62
N PHE A 41 -17.71 20.93 7.46
CA PHE A 41 -16.73 19.95 6.97
C PHE A 41 -15.58 19.81 7.97
N PHE A 42 -15.00 20.92 8.43
CA PHE A 42 -13.88 20.91 9.37
C PHE A 42 -14.29 20.38 10.75
N LEU A 43 -15.47 20.76 11.23
CA LEU A 43 -16.02 20.19 12.46
C LEU A 43 -16.18 18.67 12.37
N ASN A 44 -16.61 18.14 11.23
CA ASN A 44 -16.70 16.70 11.02
C ASN A 44 -15.30 16.03 10.96
N VAL A 45 -14.30 16.70 10.39
CA VAL A 45 -12.91 16.19 10.35
C VAL A 45 -12.32 16.06 11.75
N VAL A 46 -12.40 17.13 12.56
CA VAL A 46 -11.72 17.18 13.87
C VAL A 46 -12.42 16.34 14.95
N ASN A 47 -13.73 16.09 14.78
CA ASN A 47 -14.50 15.24 15.68
C ASN A 47 -14.60 13.77 15.21
N GLY A 48 -14.09 13.45 14.02
CA GLY A 48 -14.17 12.09 13.45
C GLY A 48 -15.57 11.66 13.00
N ASN A 49 -16.45 12.62 12.69
CA ASN A 49 -17.84 12.35 12.30
C ASN A 49 -17.91 11.94 10.83
N GLY A 50 -17.81 10.64 10.56
CA GLY A 50 -17.88 10.09 9.19
C GLY A 50 -16.71 10.51 8.29
N ILE A 51 -15.65 11.08 8.88
CA ILE A 51 -14.40 11.42 8.22
C ILE A 51 -13.26 10.84 9.06
N ILE A 52 -12.35 10.16 8.38
CA ILE A 52 -11.15 9.57 8.96
C ILE A 52 -9.97 10.38 8.46
N SER A 53 -9.13 10.86 9.37
CA SER A 53 -8.13 11.86 9.06
C SER A 53 -6.83 11.62 9.82
N TRP A 54 -5.72 11.96 9.17
CA TRP A 54 -4.39 11.95 9.76
C TRP A 54 -3.71 13.29 9.50
N GLY A 55 -3.02 13.80 10.50
CA GLY A 55 -2.18 14.98 10.46
C GLY A 55 -0.70 14.61 10.57
N ALA A 56 0.16 15.45 10.02
CA ALA A 56 1.60 15.43 10.22
C ALA A 56 2.01 16.67 11.03
N VAL A 57 2.89 16.49 12.01
CA VAL A 57 3.44 17.54 12.88
C VAL A 57 4.97 17.46 12.91
N ASP A 58 5.62 18.59 13.15
CA ASP A 58 7.08 18.66 13.31
C ASP A 58 7.45 18.79 14.79
N THR A 59 7.88 17.68 15.38
CA THR A 59 8.22 17.60 16.81
C THR A 59 9.60 18.17 17.12
N SER A 60 10.40 18.48 16.10
CA SER A 60 11.73 19.06 16.25
C SER A 60 11.73 20.58 16.46
N ARG A 61 10.57 21.23 16.26
CA ARG A 61 10.42 22.67 16.49
C ARG A 61 10.78 23.01 17.94
N SER A 62 11.50 24.10 18.14
CA SER A 62 11.85 24.59 19.49
C SER A 62 10.76 25.45 20.12
N ASP A 63 9.79 25.91 19.33
CA ASP A 63 8.68 26.75 19.76
C ASP A 63 7.49 25.92 20.29
N ASP A 64 6.43 26.61 20.71
CA ASP A 64 5.19 26.00 21.20
C ASP A 64 4.35 25.37 20.07
N ARG A 65 4.80 25.45 18.81
CA ARG A 65 4.11 24.93 17.62
C ARG A 65 4.58 23.53 17.21
N ARG A 66 5.13 22.76 18.15
CA ARG A 66 5.55 21.36 17.94
C ARG A 66 4.42 20.42 17.58
N ASP A 67 3.20 20.77 17.99
CA ASP A 67 2.00 19.98 17.71
C ASP A 67 1.10 20.62 16.63
N GLU A 68 1.56 21.70 15.99
CA GLU A 68 0.84 22.35 14.90
C GLU A 68 0.91 21.51 13.62
N LEU A 69 -0.23 21.34 12.94
CA LEU A 69 -0.28 20.61 11.67
C LEU A 69 0.57 21.30 10.60
N ILE A 70 1.40 20.50 9.94
CA ILE A 70 2.17 20.88 8.75
C ILE A 70 1.73 20.09 7.50
N GLY A 71 0.88 19.09 7.69
CA GLY A 71 0.24 18.36 6.61
C GLY A 71 -0.95 17.56 7.12
N PHE A 72 -1.82 17.15 6.23
CA PHE A 72 -3.01 16.37 6.57
C PHE A 72 -3.51 15.58 5.37
N VAL A 73 -4.29 14.54 5.67
CA VAL A 73 -5.16 13.86 4.72
C VAL A 73 -6.50 13.59 5.37
N THR A 74 -7.59 13.80 4.64
CA THR A 74 -8.95 13.53 5.09
C THR A 74 -9.62 12.55 4.13
N THR A 75 -10.36 11.58 4.68
CA THR A 75 -10.94 10.48 3.91
C THR A 75 -12.33 10.11 4.41
N ARG A 76 -13.14 9.50 3.54
CA ARG A 76 -14.46 8.96 3.90
C ARG A 76 -14.67 7.60 3.26
N ILE A 77 -15.29 6.69 4.00
CA ILE A 77 -15.73 5.40 3.47
C ILE A 77 -17.05 5.63 2.72
N ILE A 78 -17.12 5.17 1.48
CA ILE A 78 -18.28 5.25 0.60
C ILE A 78 -18.67 3.82 0.19
N ALA A 79 -19.96 3.52 0.19
CA ALA A 79 -20.43 2.25 -0.37
C ALA A 79 -20.20 2.26 -1.89
N ALA A 80 -19.69 1.16 -2.46
CA ALA A 80 -19.32 1.12 -3.87
C ALA A 80 -20.52 1.39 -4.81
N GLN A 81 -21.72 0.97 -4.39
CA GLN A 81 -22.99 1.23 -5.07
C GLN A 81 -23.39 2.72 -5.11
N ASP A 82 -22.93 3.51 -4.14
CA ASP A 82 -23.24 4.94 -4.04
C ASP A 82 -22.11 5.79 -4.63
N SER A 83 -21.06 5.14 -5.15
CA SER A 83 -19.90 5.82 -5.74
C SER A 83 -20.10 6.08 -7.23
N GLU A 84 -19.56 7.19 -7.72
CA GLU A 84 -19.55 7.53 -9.16
C GLU A 84 -18.69 6.57 -10.03
N ILE A 85 -18.05 5.61 -9.37
CA ILE A 85 -17.20 4.58 -9.95
C ILE A 85 -17.72 3.16 -9.74
N GLU A 86 -19.02 3.00 -9.43
CA GLU A 86 -19.69 1.70 -9.33
C GLU A 86 -19.36 0.80 -10.53
N ASP A 87 -19.34 1.39 -11.73
CA ASP A 87 -19.09 0.71 -12.99
C ASP A 87 -17.71 0.02 -13.05
N LEU A 88 -16.70 0.57 -12.36
CA LEU A 88 -15.36 -0.02 -12.29
C LEU A 88 -15.30 -1.28 -11.41
N PHE A 89 -16.25 -1.45 -10.48
CA PHE A 89 -16.27 -2.56 -9.51
C PHE A 89 -17.37 -3.60 -9.79
N ARG A 90 -18.10 -3.43 -10.89
CA ARG A 90 -19.29 -4.21 -11.26
C ARG A 90 -19.04 -5.71 -11.51
N TYR A 91 -17.80 -6.12 -11.78
CA TYR A 91 -17.47 -7.50 -12.12
C TYR A 91 -17.69 -8.51 -10.98
N ASN A 92 -17.87 -8.05 -9.73
CA ASN A 92 -18.05 -8.92 -8.56
C ASN A 92 -19.45 -8.78 -7.93
N SER A 93 -20.48 -8.93 -8.75
CA SER A 93 -21.91 -8.73 -8.43
C SER A 93 -22.49 -9.62 -7.31
N SER A 94 -21.70 -10.50 -6.69
CA SER A 94 -22.13 -11.35 -5.56
C SER A 94 -21.97 -10.67 -4.19
N ARG A 95 -21.15 -9.61 -4.07
CA ARG A 95 -20.93 -8.91 -2.79
C ARG A 95 -21.55 -7.52 -2.82
N LYS A 96 -22.68 -7.37 -2.12
CA LYS A 96 -23.47 -6.13 -2.05
C LYS A 96 -22.95 -5.11 -1.02
N ASP A 97 -21.89 -5.45 -0.30
CA ASP A 97 -21.35 -4.70 0.85
C ASP A 97 -19.96 -4.11 0.57
N LEU A 98 -19.59 -3.93 -0.70
CA LEU A 98 -18.28 -3.39 -1.07
C LEU A 98 -18.18 -1.91 -0.70
N THR A 99 -17.02 -1.51 -0.21
CA THR A 99 -16.71 -0.12 0.14
C THR A 99 -15.50 0.40 -0.61
N LEU A 100 -15.38 1.71 -0.65
CA LEU A 100 -14.26 2.45 -1.23
C LEU A 100 -13.87 3.57 -0.25
N LEU A 101 -12.59 3.89 -0.21
CA LEU A 101 -12.09 4.99 0.60
C LEU A 101 -11.84 6.20 -0.31
N TYR A 102 -12.62 7.25 -0.14
CA TYR A 102 -12.48 8.48 -0.90
C TYR A 102 -11.55 9.45 -0.17
N ILE A 103 -10.45 9.88 -0.80
CA ILE A 103 -9.63 10.98 -0.27
C ILE A 103 -10.30 12.30 -0.64
N LEU A 104 -10.71 13.04 0.38
CA LEU A 104 -11.39 14.33 0.26
C LEU A 104 -10.37 15.45 0.04
N THR A 105 -9.40 15.57 0.96
CA THR A 105 -8.33 16.58 0.88
C THR A 105 -6.98 16.00 1.30
N LEU A 106 -5.91 16.42 0.63
CA LEU A 106 -4.53 16.10 0.97
C LEU A 106 -3.69 17.36 0.81
N GLY A 107 -3.01 17.78 1.87
CA GLY A 107 -2.24 19.03 1.88
C GLY A 107 -0.97 18.90 2.69
N VAL A 108 0.07 19.60 2.26
CA VAL A 108 1.31 19.82 3.02
C VAL A 108 1.68 21.29 2.86
N VAL A 109 1.97 21.96 3.98
CA VAL A 109 2.40 23.36 3.98
C VAL A 109 3.67 23.53 3.15
N GLU A 110 3.80 24.67 2.47
CA GLU A 110 4.78 24.84 1.40
C GLU A 110 6.24 24.59 1.83
N SER A 111 6.61 25.07 3.02
CA SER A 111 7.96 24.90 3.59
C SER A 111 8.32 23.44 3.94
N TYR A 112 7.35 22.54 3.99
CA TYR A 112 7.54 21.11 4.29
C TYR A 112 7.27 20.20 3.09
N ARG A 113 7.04 20.77 1.89
CA ARG A 113 6.89 19.99 0.67
C ARG A 113 8.20 19.31 0.29
N ASN A 114 8.10 18.24 -0.51
CA ASN A 114 9.22 17.43 -0.99
C ASN A 114 10.03 16.70 0.11
N LEU A 115 9.51 16.65 1.35
CA LEU A 115 10.08 15.85 2.46
C LEU A 115 9.42 14.47 2.63
N GLY A 116 8.61 14.03 1.65
CA GLY A 116 7.93 12.73 1.68
C GLY A 116 6.69 12.65 2.59
N ILE A 117 6.27 13.76 3.22
CA ILE A 117 5.11 13.81 4.14
C ILE A 117 3.82 13.35 3.46
N ALA A 118 3.51 13.90 2.27
CA ALA A 118 2.33 13.51 1.52
C ALA A 118 2.33 12.02 1.16
N SER A 119 3.50 11.47 0.79
CA SER A 119 3.64 10.04 0.52
C SER A 119 3.33 9.21 1.76
N SER A 120 3.84 9.60 2.93
CA SER A 120 3.58 8.90 4.19
C SER A 120 2.10 8.96 4.59
N LEU A 121 1.45 10.12 4.48
CA LEU A 121 0.02 10.26 4.72
C LEU A 121 -0.82 9.35 3.81
N VAL A 122 -0.52 9.32 2.51
CA VAL A 122 -1.22 8.44 1.56
C VAL A 122 -0.93 6.96 1.83
N ARG A 123 0.27 6.60 2.30
CA ARG A 123 0.56 5.21 2.72
C ARG A 123 -0.29 4.80 3.92
N GLU A 124 -0.50 5.68 4.90
CA GLU A 124 -1.40 5.39 6.03
C GLU A 124 -2.85 5.19 5.55
N VAL A 125 -3.32 5.99 4.60
CA VAL A 125 -4.63 5.80 3.96
C VAL A 125 -4.74 4.44 3.27
N ILE A 126 -3.73 4.06 2.47
CA ILE A 126 -3.72 2.77 1.76
C ILE A 126 -3.67 1.60 2.75
N LYS A 127 -2.87 1.71 3.81
CA LYS A 127 -2.79 0.71 4.88
C LYS A 127 -4.12 0.55 5.60
N TYR A 128 -4.79 1.66 5.92
CA TYR A 128 -6.12 1.65 6.50
C TYR A 128 -7.14 0.99 5.55
N ALA A 129 -7.15 1.36 4.27
CA ALA A 129 -8.02 0.74 3.27
C ALA A 129 -7.78 -0.78 3.15
N ALA A 130 -6.52 -1.21 3.15
CA ALA A 130 -6.15 -2.63 3.11
C ALA A 130 -6.62 -3.40 4.36
N SER A 131 -6.69 -2.74 5.52
CA SER A 131 -7.21 -3.36 6.75
C SER A 131 -8.73 -3.64 6.72
N ILE A 132 -9.47 -2.97 5.84
CA ILE A 132 -10.92 -3.13 5.70
C ILE A 132 -11.23 -4.21 4.66
N SER A 133 -11.68 -5.38 5.10
CA SER A 133 -11.86 -6.56 4.25
C SER A 133 -12.81 -6.37 3.06
N ASN A 134 -13.83 -5.52 3.19
CA ASN A 134 -14.78 -5.19 2.12
C ASN A 134 -14.40 -3.96 1.29
N CYS A 135 -13.32 -3.25 1.65
CA CYS A 135 -12.81 -2.12 0.86
C CYS A 135 -12.11 -2.63 -0.41
N ARG A 136 -12.37 -2.01 -1.57
CA ARG A 136 -11.78 -2.43 -2.86
C ARG A 136 -10.82 -1.44 -3.47
N GLY A 137 -10.77 -0.22 -2.95
CA GLY A 137 -9.88 0.79 -3.47
C GLY A 137 -9.92 2.09 -2.70
N VAL A 138 -8.87 2.87 -2.91
CA VAL A 138 -8.78 4.27 -2.55
C VAL A 138 -8.94 5.07 -3.82
N TYR A 139 -9.79 6.08 -3.84
CA TYR A 139 -9.96 6.93 -5.01
C TYR A 139 -10.04 8.40 -4.65
N LEU A 140 -9.79 9.26 -5.63
CA LEU A 140 -9.76 10.71 -5.47
C LEU A 140 -9.86 11.44 -6.79
N HIS A 141 -10.12 12.74 -6.68
CA HIS A 141 -10.12 13.68 -7.78
C HIS A 141 -8.94 14.64 -7.74
N VAL A 142 -8.38 14.93 -8.91
CA VAL A 142 -7.32 15.93 -9.07
C VAL A 142 -7.74 16.91 -10.16
N ILE A 143 -7.73 18.20 -9.86
CA ILE A 143 -7.96 19.22 -10.88
C ILE A 143 -6.92 19.15 -12.00
N SER A 144 -7.37 19.24 -13.25
CA SER A 144 -6.59 18.91 -14.44
C SER A 144 -5.30 19.72 -14.62
N TYR A 145 -5.23 20.96 -14.13
CA TYR A 145 -4.02 21.78 -14.21
C TYR A 145 -2.99 21.48 -13.10
N ASN A 146 -3.33 20.68 -12.07
CA ASN A 146 -2.44 20.39 -10.95
C ASN A 146 -1.43 19.27 -11.30
N GLN A 147 -0.46 19.61 -12.15
CA GLN A 147 0.60 18.70 -12.60
C GLN A 147 1.43 18.08 -11.46
N PRO A 148 1.76 18.81 -10.37
CA PRO A 148 2.44 18.22 -9.22
C PRO A 148 1.64 17.08 -8.58
N ALA A 149 0.34 17.26 -8.34
CA ALA A 149 -0.51 16.23 -7.75
C ALA A 149 -0.71 15.04 -8.70
N ILE A 150 -0.93 15.29 -10.00
CA ILE A 150 -1.03 14.24 -11.02
C ILE A 150 0.24 13.38 -11.03
N SER A 151 1.41 14.02 -11.06
CA SER A 151 2.70 13.32 -11.01
C SER A 151 2.89 12.55 -9.71
N PHE A 152 2.47 13.13 -8.58
CA PHE A 152 2.53 12.50 -7.27
C PHE A 152 1.68 11.22 -7.20
N TYR A 153 0.41 11.27 -7.61
CA TYR A 153 -0.47 10.10 -7.56
C TYR A 153 -0.05 8.99 -8.52
N ASN A 154 0.46 9.34 -9.71
CA ASN A 154 1.09 8.37 -10.61
C ASN A 154 2.29 7.66 -9.96
N LYS A 155 3.17 8.39 -9.28
CA LYS A 155 4.31 7.81 -8.53
C LYS A 155 3.87 6.93 -7.36
N MET A 156 2.75 7.26 -6.73
CA MET A 156 2.09 6.46 -5.70
C MET A 156 1.28 5.28 -6.27
N LEU A 157 1.41 4.99 -7.57
CA LEU A 157 0.78 3.87 -8.28
C LEU A 157 -0.75 3.94 -8.40
N PHE A 158 -1.35 5.11 -8.14
CA PHE A 158 -2.74 5.32 -8.50
C PHE A 158 -2.88 5.33 -10.02
N LYS A 159 -3.96 4.74 -10.52
CA LYS A 159 -4.29 4.69 -11.94
C LYS A 159 -5.27 5.81 -12.28
N LEU A 160 -4.94 6.59 -13.30
CA LEU A 160 -5.89 7.53 -13.91
C LEU A 160 -6.94 6.72 -14.67
N VAL A 161 -8.19 6.73 -14.20
CA VAL A 161 -9.27 5.91 -14.77
C VAL A 161 -10.21 6.70 -15.65
N ARG A 162 -10.42 7.99 -15.37
CA ARG A 162 -11.39 8.83 -16.10
C ARG A 162 -10.98 10.31 -16.04
N ARG A 163 -11.30 11.05 -17.10
CA ARG A 163 -11.36 12.52 -17.10
C ARG A 163 -12.81 12.95 -17.01
N LEU A 164 -13.12 13.83 -16.07
CA LEU A 164 -14.45 14.37 -15.83
C LEU A 164 -14.47 15.84 -16.31
N PRO A 165 -15.15 16.14 -17.43
CA PRO A 165 -15.18 17.49 -17.97
C PRO A 165 -15.99 18.43 -17.08
N HIS A 166 -15.55 19.68 -16.95
CA HIS A 166 -16.25 20.77 -16.23
C HIS A 166 -16.59 20.47 -14.74
N PHE A 167 -15.86 19.55 -14.11
CA PHE A 167 -16.12 19.06 -12.75
C PHE A 167 -15.98 20.14 -11.66
N TYR A 168 -14.93 20.97 -11.73
CA TYR A 168 -14.69 22.03 -10.76
C TYR A 168 -15.16 23.37 -11.30
N TYR A 169 -15.82 24.18 -10.47
CA TYR A 169 -16.15 25.56 -10.77
C TYR A 169 -15.44 26.50 -9.79
N ILE A 170 -14.44 27.23 -10.28
CA ILE A 170 -13.54 28.04 -9.46
C ILE A 170 -13.44 29.43 -10.09
N ARG A 171 -13.83 30.46 -9.33
CA ARG A 171 -13.74 31.88 -9.73
C ARG A 171 -14.36 32.17 -11.11
N GLY A 172 -15.53 31.60 -11.38
CA GLY A 172 -16.26 31.86 -12.63
C GLY A 172 -15.87 30.96 -13.81
N GLN A 173 -14.92 30.02 -13.60
CA GLN A 173 -14.42 29.16 -14.67
C GLN A 173 -14.55 27.68 -14.32
N HIS A 174 -14.92 26.88 -15.31
CA HIS A 174 -14.94 25.43 -15.21
C HIS A 174 -13.59 24.80 -15.51
N TYR A 175 -13.26 23.75 -14.75
CA TYR A 175 -12.05 22.97 -14.91
C TYR A 175 -12.38 21.48 -14.86
N ASP A 176 -11.66 20.72 -15.66
CA ASP A 176 -11.79 19.26 -15.65
C ASP A 176 -11.11 18.66 -14.43
N SER A 177 -11.56 17.48 -14.05
CA SER A 177 -10.96 16.65 -13.01
C SER A 177 -10.45 15.33 -13.59
N TYR A 178 -9.37 14.81 -13.03
CA TYR A 178 -8.90 13.46 -13.25
C TYR A 178 -9.23 12.60 -12.04
N LEU A 179 -9.90 11.49 -12.29
CA LEU A 179 -10.23 10.48 -11.30
C LEU A 179 -9.08 9.45 -11.23
N PHE A 180 -8.53 9.30 -10.04
CA PHE A 180 -7.45 8.36 -9.73
C PHE A 180 -7.94 7.26 -8.79
N VAL A 181 -7.52 6.02 -9.03
CA VAL A 181 -7.88 4.85 -8.22
C VAL A 181 -6.65 4.01 -7.88
N TYR A 182 -6.50 3.64 -6.61
CA TYR A 182 -5.56 2.64 -6.13
C TYR A 182 -6.35 1.44 -5.60
N TYR A 183 -6.16 0.26 -6.20
CA TYR A 183 -6.93 -0.92 -5.84
C TYR A 183 -6.33 -1.66 -4.63
N VAL A 184 -7.18 -2.14 -3.72
CA VAL A 184 -6.80 -2.95 -2.55
C VAL A 184 -7.70 -4.18 -2.43
N ASN A 185 -7.28 -5.20 -1.67
CA ASN A 185 -8.08 -6.37 -1.30
C ASN A 185 -8.79 -7.05 -2.50
N GLY A 186 -8.05 -7.21 -3.59
CA GLY A 186 -8.55 -7.84 -4.82
C GLY A 186 -9.47 -6.95 -5.66
N GLY A 187 -9.58 -5.65 -5.36
CA GLY A 187 -10.08 -4.67 -6.32
C GLY A 187 -9.25 -4.73 -7.60
N ARG A 188 -9.92 -4.59 -8.75
CA ARG A 188 -9.26 -4.62 -10.06
C ARG A 188 -9.88 -3.53 -10.92
N SER A 189 -9.06 -2.96 -11.80
CA SER A 189 -9.59 -2.17 -12.90
C SER A 189 -10.44 -3.06 -13.79
N PRO A 190 -11.51 -2.55 -14.44
CA PRO A 190 -12.11 -3.26 -15.57
C PRO A 190 -11.01 -3.45 -16.61
N CYS A 191 -10.50 -4.68 -16.71
CA CYS A 191 -9.36 -5.01 -17.53
C CYS A 191 -9.73 -4.99 -19.02
N SER A 192 -8.78 -4.54 -19.85
CA SER A 192 -8.68 -4.99 -21.25
C SER A 192 -8.53 -6.52 -21.30
N PRO A 193 -9.05 -7.23 -22.34
CA PRO A 193 -9.12 -8.69 -22.40
C PRO A 193 -7.80 -9.45 -22.12
N LEU A 194 -6.65 -8.80 -22.26
CA LEU A 194 -5.33 -9.42 -22.13
C LEU A 194 -4.97 -9.80 -20.67
N GLU A 195 -5.49 -9.12 -19.65
CA GLU A 195 -5.21 -9.47 -18.24
C GLU A 195 -6.06 -10.65 -17.72
N VAL A 196 -7.16 -10.96 -18.40
CA VAL A 196 -7.92 -12.20 -18.13
C VAL A 196 -7.05 -13.41 -18.46
N ILE A 197 -6.31 -13.35 -19.59
CA ILE A 197 -5.41 -14.40 -20.02
C ILE A 197 -4.29 -14.62 -18.99
N THR A 198 -3.75 -13.56 -18.37
CA THR A 198 -2.68 -13.72 -17.37
C THR A 198 -3.18 -14.40 -16.10
N SER A 199 -4.40 -14.10 -15.63
CA SER A 199 -5.03 -14.81 -14.51
C SER A 199 -5.25 -16.28 -14.85
N PHE A 200 -5.77 -16.59 -16.03
CA PHE A 200 -5.89 -17.97 -16.51
C PHE A 200 -4.54 -18.67 -16.60
N VAL A 201 -3.47 -17.99 -17.06
CA VAL A 201 -2.13 -18.59 -17.16
C VAL A 201 -1.53 -18.90 -15.79
N VAL A 202 -1.75 -18.05 -14.78
CA VAL A 202 -1.29 -18.29 -13.41
C VAL A 202 -2.06 -19.46 -12.79
N ASP A 203 -3.38 -19.45 -12.89
CA ASP A 203 -4.23 -20.53 -12.36
C ASP A 203 -3.98 -21.85 -13.10
N PHE A 204 -3.76 -21.80 -14.41
CA PHE A 204 -3.40 -22.96 -15.22
C PHE A 204 -2.00 -23.48 -14.91
N ARG A 205 -1.01 -22.61 -14.61
CA ARG A 205 0.31 -23.06 -14.11
C ARG A 205 0.19 -23.74 -12.76
N ALA A 206 -0.63 -23.22 -11.84
CA ALA A 206 -0.87 -23.85 -10.54
C ALA A 206 -1.57 -25.21 -10.71
N PHE A 207 -2.58 -25.29 -11.58
CA PHE A 207 -3.25 -26.53 -11.95
C PHE A 207 -2.29 -27.54 -12.59
N LEU A 208 -1.44 -27.13 -13.54
CA LEU A 208 -0.45 -28.03 -14.15
C LEU A 208 0.53 -28.56 -13.11
N LYS A 209 1.04 -27.71 -12.21
CA LYS A 209 1.91 -28.16 -11.11
C LYS A 209 1.23 -29.21 -10.23
N MET A 210 -0.05 -29.04 -9.93
CA MET A 210 -0.84 -30.01 -9.17
C MET A 210 -1.02 -31.33 -9.93
N VAL A 211 -1.31 -31.28 -11.24
CA VAL A 211 -1.45 -32.47 -12.08
C VAL A 211 -0.12 -33.23 -12.18
N VAL A 212 0.99 -32.54 -12.43
CA VAL A 212 2.33 -33.14 -12.50
C VAL A 212 2.71 -33.79 -11.16
N ALA A 213 2.45 -33.13 -10.03
CA ALA A 213 2.68 -33.71 -8.70
C ALA A 213 1.84 -34.97 -8.45
N ARG A 214 0.59 -35.02 -8.94
CA ARG A 214 -0.25 -36.22 -8.85
C ARG A 214 0.25 -37.37 -9.72
N PHE A 215 0.82 -37.08 -10.88
CA PHE A 215 1.42 -38.10 -11.75
C PHE A 215 2.71 -38.66 -11.14
N TRP A 216 3.59 -37.81 -10.60
CA TRP A 216 4.82 -38.23 -9.94
C TRP A 216 4.56 -39.14 -8.72
N ASN A 217 3.57 -38.78 -7.89
CA ASN A 217 3.14 -39.60 -6.75
C ASN A 217 2.47 -40.93 -7.15
N LYS A 218 2.02 -41.07 -8.42
CA LYS A 218 1.41 -42.29 -8.95
C LYS A 218 2.46 -43.25 -9.52
N GLU A 219 3.59 -42.71 -9.98
CA GLU A 219 4.74 -43.47 -10.49
C GLU A 219 5.52 -44.14 -9.34
N GLU A 220 5.68 -43.47 -8.19
CA GLU A 220 6.27 -44.08 -6.98
C GLU A 220 5.41 -45.21 -6.38
N ARG A 221 4.07 -45.18 -6.58
CA ARG A 221 3.16 -46.27 -6.15
C ARG A 221 3.13 -47.46 -7.11
N SER A 222 3.81 -47.38 -8.25
CA SER A 222 3.77 -48.39 -9.31
C SER A 222 5.15 -49.00 -9.58
N THR A 223 5.84 -49.46 -8.53
CA THR A 223 6.98 -50.38 -8.68
C THR A 223 6.57 -51.80 -8.26
N PRO A 224 6.64 -52.82 -9.14
CA PRO A 224 6.27 -54.19 -8.80
C PRO A 224 7.40 -54.92 -8.03
N ARG A 225 7.01 -55.74 -7.04
CA ARG A 225 7.85 -56.64 -6.23
C ARG A 225 8.31 -57.87 -7.04
N TRP A 226 9.63 -58.00 -7.28
CA TRP A 226 10.51 -59.21 -7.23
C TRP A 226 11.85 -58.77 -7.87
N SER A 227 13.06 -59.10 -7.43
CA SER A 227 13.60 -60.30 -6.81
C SER A 227 14.91 -60.03 -6.07
N ARG A 228 15.07 -60.66 -4.90
CA ARG A 228 16.37 -60.85 -4.21
C ARG A 228 17.39 -61.46 -5.18
N CYS A 229 18.51 -60.76 -5.41
CA CYS A 229 19.78 -61.40 -5.74
C CYS A 229 20.91 -60.65 -5.03
N LYS A 230 21.94 -61.41 -4.67
CA LYS A 230 22.87 -61.21 -3.55
C LYS A 230 23.76 -59.98 -3.67
N GLU A 231 24.11 -59.46 -2.49
CA GLU A 231 25.18 -58.49 -2.23
C GLU A 231 26.50 -58.88 -2.91
N SER A 232 27.18 -57.88 -3.48
CA SER A 232 28.63 -57.81 -3.56
C SER A 232 29.05 -56.35 -3.57
N THR A 233 29.30 -55.87 -2.35
CA THR A 233 30.36 -54.94 -1.93
C THR A 233 31.10 -54.19 -3.04
N THR A 234 30.93 -52.87 -3.09
CA THR A 234 32.05 -51.92 -3.23
C THR A 234 31.59 -50.50 -2.87
N LEU A 235 31.92 -50.04 -1.66
CA LEU A 235 31.89 -48.62 -1.31
C LEU A 235 33.32 -48.10 -1.34
N LEU A 236 33.61 -47.21 -2.30
CA LEU A 236 34.80 -46.39 -2.28
C LEU A 236 34.49 -45.07 -1.54
N VAL A 237 35.27 -44.87 -0.49
CA VAL A 237 35.98 -43.63 -0.18
C VAL A 237 35.13 -42.35 -0.03
N SER A 238 35.07 -41.86 1.20
CA SER A 238 35.29 -40.44 1.44
C SER A 238 36.30 -40.26 2.56
N GLN A 239 37.41 -39.63 2.19
CA GLN A 239 38.43 -39.08 3.07
C GLN A 239 37.80 -37.96 3.93
N ASN A 240 38.20 -37.84 5.20
CA ASN A 240 39.21 -36.83 5.55
C ASN A 240 39.64 -36.81 7.03
N ASN A 241 40.96 -36.91 7.18
CA ASN A 241 41.86 -36.12 8.03
C ASN A 241 41.96 -36.29 9.56
N LYS A 242 43.12 -36.87 9.91
CA LYS A 242 44.22 -36.33 10.76
C LYS A 242 44.01 -36.25 12.28
N ARG A 243 44.79 -37.05 13.02
CA ARG A 243 46.01 -36.66 13.81
C ARG A 243 46.47 -37.87 14.65
N ILE A 244 47.69 -38.40 14.44
CA ILE A 244 48.96 -38.15 15.20
C ILE A 244 49.30 -39.30 16.18
N ILE A 245 50.38 -40.03 15.83
CA ILE A 245 51.53 -40.55 16.61
C ILE A 245 51.36 -41.62 17.70
N GLY A 246 52.23 -42.65 17.59
CA GLY A 246 52.75 -43.52 18.66
C GLY A 246 52.08 -44.89 18.67
N GLY A 247 52.75 -46.04 18.54
CA GLY A 247 54.10 -46.40 18.93
C GLY A 247 53.99 -47.66 19.80
N ASP A 248 54.36 -48.79 19.21
CA ASP A 248 54.75 -50.10 19.75
C ASP A 248 54.09 -50.78 20.98
N ASP A 249 54.09 -52.10 20.84
CA ASP A 249 54.30 -53.16 21.82
C ASP A 249 53.15 -53.77 22.66
N THR A 250 52.76 -54.97 22.21
CA THR A 250 52.96 -56.27 22.87
C THR A 250 53.14 -56.35 24.40
N ARG A 251 52.13 -56.91 25.09
CA ARG A 251 52.14 -57.97 26.15
C ARG A 251 50.94 -57.77 27.10
N CYS A 252 50.03 -58.74 27.22
CA CYS A 252 50.11 -60.00 27.99
C CYS A 252 50.09 -59.85 29.53
N HIS A 253 49.04 -60.44 30.11
CA HIS A 253 48.89 -61.08 31.43
C HIS A 253 48.98 -60.23 32.70
N VAL A 254 47.89 -60.21 33.48
CA VAL A 254 47.58 -61.22 34.53
C VAL A 254 46.09 -61.55 34.47
#